data_AF-A0A2N4Z3E7-F1
#
_entry.id   AF-A0A2N4Z3E7-F1
#
_cell.length_a   1.000
_cell.length_b   1.000
_cell.length_c   1.000
_cell.angle_alpha   90.00
_cell.angle_beta   90.00
_cell.angle_gamma   90.00
#
_symmetry.space_group_name_H-M   'P 1'
#
loop_
_entity.id
_entity.type
_entity.pdbx_description
1 polymer ?
#
loop_
_entity_poly.entity_id
_entity_poly.type
_entity_poly.pdbx_seq_one_letter_code
_entity_poly.pdbx_strand_id
1 'polypeptide(L)'
;MLGSPEELARHQCLVYRGSSGPNQWLLRRHGEEWVHYPVSPLMSSNNAETLLIAALGGMGIVLFPDWLIGDRLKSGELVGLLPELDTSIKTEPQHIAAIYPNARHPPLNVRAIIDYYLDAFGSPLYWQSE
;
A
#
# COMPACT_ATOMS: atom_id res chain seq x y z
N MET A 1 5.19 12.42 17.96
CA MET A 1 4.78 12.16 16.56
C MET A 1 6.04 11.81 15.81
N LEU A 2 5.95 10.84 14.90
CA LEU A 2 7.07 10.45 14.04
C LEU A 2 7.49 11.65 13.18
N GLY A 3 8.69 12.18 13.39
CA GLY A 3 9.19 13.40 12.74
C GLY A 3 10.20 13.15 11.62
N SER A 4 10.73 11.94 11.51
CA SER A 4 11.60 11.52 10.41
C SER A 4 11.52 10.01 10.16
N PRO A 5 11.90 9.54 8.95
CA PRO A 5 11.94 8.11 8.63
C PRO A 5 12.82 7.27 9.56
N GLU A 6 13.92 7.83 10.09
CA GLU A 6 14.86 7.13 10.97
C GLU A 6 14.21 6.72 12.30
N GLU A 7 13.19 7.44 12.74
CA GLU A 7 12.46 7.12 13.96
C GLU A 7 11.66 5.82 13.83
N LEU A 8 11.35 5.34 12.62
CA LEU A 8 10.61 4.09 12.39
C LEU A 8 11.24 2.89 13.12
N ALA A 9 12.57 2.86 13.24
CA ALA A 9 13.30 1.82 13.96
C ALA A 9 12.96 1.75 15.47
N ARG A 10 12.38 2.80 16.03
CA ARG A 10 12.00 2.92 17.46
C ARG A 10 10.49 2.76 17.69
N HIS A 11 9.70 2.59 16.63
CA HIS A 11 8.25 2.45 16.70
C HIS A 11 7.80 1.01 16.46
N GLN A 12 6.64 0.67 17.03
CA GLN A 12 6.00 -0.63 16.78
C GLN A 12 5.53 -0.67 15.33
N CYS A 13 6.15 -1.53 14.52
CA CYS A 13 5.81 -1.71 13.12
C CYS A 13 5.12 -3.06 12.90
N LEU A 14 4.08 -3.07 12.09
CA LEU A 14 3.26 -4.22 11.74
C LEU A 14 3.54 -4.56 10.27
N VAL A 15 4.41 -5.55 10.04
CA VAL A 15 5.06 -5.74 8.73
C VAL A 15 4.45 -6.91 7.99
N TYR A 16 3.86 -6.62 6.83
CA TYR A 16 3.37 -7.65 5.93
C TYR A 16 4.52 -8.53 5.43
N ARG A 17 4.29 -9.84 5.38
CA ARG A 17 5.25 -10.84 4.90
C ARG A 17 4.71 -11.55 3.67
N GLY A 18 5.30 -11.26 2.53
CA GLY A 18 5.05 -11.98 1.29
C GLY A 18 5.92 -13.23 1.15
N SER A 19 5.88 -13.84 -0.02
CA SER A 19 6.70 -15.00 -0.38
C SER A 19 8.20 -14.71 -0.34
N SER A 20 8.60 -13.46 -0.61
CA SER A 20 10.00 -13.01 -0.58
C SER A 20 10.47 -12.58 0.81
N GLY A 21 9.67 -12.78 1.85
CA GLY A 21 9.94 -12.32 3.21
C GLY A 21 9.14 -11.06 3.59
N PRO A 22 9.50 -10.43 4.72
CA PRO A 22 8.89 -9.17 5.16
C PRO A 22 9.06 -8.08 4.10
N ASN A 23 8.02 -7.27 3.90
CA ASN A 23 8.10 -6.10 3.04
C ASN A 23 9.19 -5.15 3.55
N GLN A 24 9.99 -4.64 2.62
CA GLN A 24 10.91 -3.54 2.91
C GLN A 24 10.12 -2.24 2.99
N TRP A 25 10.52 -1.34 3.87
CA TRP A 25 9.92 -0.01 3.97
C TRP A 25 10.87 0.95 3.26
N LEU A 26 10.53 1.28 2.02
CA LEU A 26 11.28 2.22 1.20
C LEU A 26 10.60 3.58 1.28
N LEU A 27 11.38 4.62 1.55
CA LEU A 27 10.91 6.00 1.54
C LEU A 27 11.85 6.84 0.68
N ARG A 28 11.33 7.90 0.06
CA ARG A 28 12.13 8.91 -0.64
C ARG A 28 11.44 10.27 -0.63
N ARG A 29 12.20 11.33 -0.84
CA ARG A 29 11.64 12.57 -1.34
C ARG A 29 11.34 12.43 -2.82
N HIS A 30 10.37 13.19 -3.32
CA HIS A 30 9.96 13.13 -4.71
C HIS A 30 11.15 13.36 -5.67
N GLY A 31 11.42 12.41 -6.55
CA GLY A 31 12.53 12.46 -7.52
C GLY A 31 13.89 11.98 -7.00
N GLU A 32 14.01 11.66 -5.70
CA GLU A 32 15.23 11.08 -5.12
C GLU A 32 15.25 9.55 -5.23
N GLU A 33 16.38 8.94 -4.85
CA GLU A 33 16.50 7.49 -4.79
C GLU A 33 15.73 6.91 -3.61
N TRP A 34 15.25 5.68 -3.77
CA TRP A 34 14.61 4.93 -2.70
C TRP A 34 15.63 4.55 -1.63
N VAL A 35 15.31 4.87 -0.37
CA VAL A 35 16.12 4.48 0.79
C VAL A 35 15.33 3.46 1.62
N HIS A 36 15.99 2.35 1.96
CA HIS A 36 15.41 1.35 2.86
C HIS A 36 15.60 1.76 4.31
N TYR A 37 14.49 1.85 5.04
CA TYR A 37 14.46 2.11 6.47
C TYR A 37 14.15 0.81 7.22
N PRO A 38 15.14 0.18 7.87
CA PRO A 38 14.93 -1.07 8.57
C PRO A 38 14.01 -0.85 9.78
N VAL A 39 13.01 -1.72 9.91
CA VAL A 39 12.08 -1.72 11.04
C VAL A 39 12.19 -3.03 11.82
N SER A 40 12.01 -2.97 13.14
CA SER A 40 11.86 -4.14 13.98
C SER A 40 10.37 -4.46 14.12
N PRO A 41 9.83 -5.49 13.44
CA PRO A 41 8.40 -5.76 13.48
C PRO A 41 7.98 -6.24 14.87
N LEU A 42 7.00 -5.58 15.47
CA LEU A 42 6.26 -6.10 16.63
C LEU A 42 5.49 -7.37 16.23
N MET A 43 4.91 -7.32 15.04
CA MET A 43 4.12 -8.39 14.44
C MET A 43 4.42 -8.45 12.96
N SER A 44 4.43 -9.67 12.41
CA SER A 44 4.50 -9.90 10.98
C SER A 44 3.46 -10.94 10.57
N SER A 45 2.76 -10.68 9.47
CA SER A 45 1.68 -11.52 8.97
C SER A 45 1.63 -11.48 7.45
N ASN A 46 1.21 -12.56 6.81
CA ASN A 46 0.89 -12.61 5.39
C ASN A 46 -0.59 -12.28 5.10
N ASN A 47 -1.32 -11.82 6.12
CA ASN A 47 -2.70 -11.33 6.00
C ASN A 47 -2.72 -9.83 6.32
N ALA A 48 -3.04 -9.01 5.32
CA ALA A 48 -3.10 -7.56 5.44
C ALA A 48 -4.23 -7.09 6.38
N GLU A 49 -5.39 -7.77 6.37
CA GLU A 49 -6.54 -7.44 7.21
C GLU A 49 -6.20 -7.59 8.70
N THR A 50 -5.47 -8.66 9.06
CA THR A 50 -5.00 -8.87 10.44
C THR A 50 -4.15 -7.70 10.94
N LEU A 51 -3.21 -7.22 10.11
CA LEU A 51 -2.34 -6.10 10.48
C LEU A 51 -3.10 -4.77 10.49
N LEU A 52 -4.08 -4.59 9.60
CA LEU A 52 -4.93 -3.40 9.58
C LEU A 52 -5.80 -3.31 10.84
N ILE A 53 -6.44 -4.41 11.27
CA ILE A 53 -7.23 -4.46 12.51
C ILE A 53 -6.34 -4.11 13.71
N ALA A 54 -5.13 -4.66 13.76
CA ALA A 54 -4.15 -4.34 14.80
C ALA A 54 -3.76 -2.84 14.79
N ALA A 55 -3.54 -2.25 13.61
CA ALA A 55 -3.22 -0.83 13.46
C ALA A 55 -4.37 0.06 13.94
N LEU A 56 -5.61 -0.26 13.55
CA LEU A 56 -6.83 0.42 14.01
C LEU A 56 -7.02 0.31 15.53
N GLY A 57 -6.58 -0.81 16.12
CA GLY A 57 -6.50 -1.01 17.57
C GLY A 57 -5.33 -0.27 18.25
N GLY A 58 -4.54 0.51 17.52
CA GLY A 58 -3.43 1.30 18.04
C GLY A 58 -2.14 0.51 18.31
N MET A 59 -2.00 -0.71 17.79
CA MET A 59 -0.82 -1.54 18.07
C MET A 59 0.47 -1.06 17.37
N GLY A 60 0.36 -0.32 16.27
CA GLY A 60 1.54 0.12 15.54
C GLY A 60 1.27 0.68 14.15
N ILE A 61 2.36 0.89 13.41
CA ILE A 61 2.40 1.48 12.08
C ILE A 61 2.32 0.39 11.02
N VAL A 62 1.54 0.61 9.97
CA VAL A 62 1.49 -0.23 8.76
C VAL A 62 1.96 0.58 7.55
N LEU A 63 2.54 -0.11 6.58
CA LEU A 63 2.79 0.43 5.24
C LEU A 63 1.96 -0.39 4.24
N PHE A 64 0.88 0.20 3.76
CA PHE A 64 -0.07 -0.43 2.85
C PHE A 64 -0.44 0.49 1.68
N PRO A 65 -0.86 -0.08 0.55
CA PRO A 65 -1.32 0.71 -0.57
C PRO A 65 -2.62 1.44 -0.22
N ASP A 66 -2.79 2.61 -0.83
CA ASP A 66 -3.91 3.52 -0.65
C ASP A 66 -5.28 2.88 -0.90
N TRP A 67 -5.42 2.02 -1.91
CA TRP A 67 -6.68 1.31 -2.17
C TRP A 67 -7.13 0.41 -1.01
N LEU A 68 -6.20 0.00 -0.14
CA LEU A 68 -6.51 -0.84 1.03
C LEU A 68 -6.89 -0.01 2.25
N ILE A 69 -6.27 1.15 2.47
CA ILE A 69 -6.43 1.95 3.70
C ILE A 69 -7.08 3.32 3.49
N GLY A 70 -7.37 3.70 2.24
CA GLY A 70 -7.82 5.04 1.85
C GLY A 70 -9.05 5.52 2.62
N ASP A 71 -10.10 4.69 2.71
CA ASP A 71 -11.32 5.05 3.45
C ASP A 71 -11.05 5.32 4.94
N ARG A 72 -10.12 4.57 5.54
CA ARG A 72 -9.75 4.72 6.96
C ARG A 72 -8.88 5.95 7.20
N LEU A 73 -8.08 6.34 6.21
CA LEU A 73 -7.37 7.62 6.21
C LEU A 73 -8.36 8.79 6.10
N LYS A 74 -9.35 8.69 5.20
CA LYS A 74 -10.39 9.71 5.01
C LYS A 74 -11.28 9.88 6.23
N SER A 75 -11.67 8.78 6.90
CA SER A 75 -12.48 8.82 8.12
C SER A 75 -11.71 9.30 9.36
N GLY A 76 -10.38 9.36 9.30
CA GLY A 76 -9.51 9.70 10.42
C GLY A 76 -9.28 8.55 11.41
N GLU A 77 -9.76 7.33 11.10
CA GLU A 77 -9.44 6.12 11.86
C GLU A 77 -7.96 5.74 11.76
N LEU A 78 -7.33 6.08 10.63
CA LEU A 78 -5.89 6.07 10.43
C LEU A 78 -5.39 7.49 10.16
N VAL A 79 -4.14 7.74 10.55
CA VAL A 79 -3.45 9.01 10.29
C VAL A 79 -2.24 8.73 9.41
N GLY A 80 -2.11 9.48 8.32
CA GLY A 80 -0.93 9.44 7.47
C GLY A 80 0.31 9.95 8.21
N LEU A 81 1.43 9.24 8.05
CA LEU A 81 2.72 9.59 8.63
C LEU A 81 3.67 9.98 7.52
N LEU A 82 4.51 11.00 7.75
CA LEU A 82 5.51 11.49 6.78
C LEU A 82 4.89 11.78 5.39
N PRO A 83 3.78 12.56 5.32
CA PRO A 83 3.02 12.78 4.07
C PRO A 83 3.83 13.46 2.95
N GLU A 84 4.97 14.04 3.27
CA GLU A 84 5.91 14.65 2.34
C GLU A 84 6.83 13.65 1.61
N LEU A 85 6.80 12.37 1.99
CA LEU A 85 7.63 11.32 1.40
C LEU A 85 6.80 10.32 0.60
N ASP A 86 7.35 9.90 -0.54
CA ASP A 86 6.83 8.74 -1.24
C ASP A 86 7.19 7.48 -0.44
N THR A 87 6.30 6.50 -0.43
CA THR A 87 6.52 5.21 0.24
C THR A 87 6.29 4.04 -0.71
N SER A 88 7.10 2.99 -0.60
CA SER A 88 6.93 1.77 -1.40
C SER A 88 7.54 0.55 -0.69
N ILE A 89 7.15 -0.64 -1.16
CA ILE A 89 7.76 -1.91 -0.76
C ILE A 89 8.75 -2.46 -1.79
N LYS A 90 8.86 -1.79 -2.95
CA LYS A 90 9.77 -2.11 -4.06
C LYS A 90 10.26 -0.83 -4.74
N THR A 91 11.43 -0.90 -5.36
CA THR A 91 11.98 0.21 -6.14
C THR A 91 11.22 0.45 -7.44
N GLU A 92 10.64 -0.60 -8.02
CA GLU A 92 9.84 -0.52 -9.23
C GLU A 92 8.38 -0.14 -8.91
N PRO A 93 7.71 0.61 -9.82
CA PRO A 93 6.29 0.86 -9.71
C PRO A 93 5.47 -0.42 -9.61
N GLN A 94 4.45 -0.41 -8.74
CA GLN A 94 3.50 -1.50 -8.60
C GLN A 94 2.20 -1.12 -9.30
N HIS A 95 1.60 -2.08 -10.01
CA HIS A 95 0.40 -1.86 -10.80
C HIS A 95 -0.67 -2.88 -10.45
N ILE A 96 -1.93 -2.46 -10.49
CA ILE A 96 -3.08 -3.36 -10.53
C ILE A 96 -3.31 -3.69 -12.01
N ALA A 97 -3.30 -4.98 -12.36
CA ALA A 97 -3.41 -5.43 -13.74
C ALA A 97 -4.49 -6.51 -13.89
N ALA A 98 -5.25 -6.43 -14.99
CA ALA A 98 -6.11 -7.52 -15.43
C ALA A 98 -5.30 -8.50 -16.27
N ILE A 99 -5.12 -9.73 -15.78
CA ILE A 99 -4.36 -10.79 -16.47
C ILE A 99 -5.34 -11.77 -17.12
N TYR A 100 -5.21 -11.97 -18.43
CA TYR A 100 -6.02 -12.89 -19.21
C TYR A 100 -5.16 -13.53 -20.33
N PRO A 101 -5.55 -14.70 -20.87
CA PRO A 101 -4.81 -15.34 -21.95
C PRO A 101 -4.61 -14.41 -23.14
N ASN A 102 -3.41 -14.45 -23.74
CA ASN A 102 -3.10 -13.65 -24.91
C ASN A 102 -4.00 -14.08 -26.08
N ALA A 103 -4.88 -13.18 -26.49
CA ALA A 103 -5.78 -13.38 -27.61
C ALA A 103 -5.82 -12.10 -28.44
N ARG A 104 -5.77 -12.23 -29.77
CA ARG A 104 -5.84 -11.08 -30.70
C ARG A 104 -7.09 -10.22 -30.44
N HIS A 105 -8.19 -10.88 -30.08
CA HIS A 105 -9.40 -10.25 -29.57
C HIS A 105 -9.83 -11.02 -28.32
N PRO A 106 -9.81 -10.42 -27.12
CA PRO A 106 -10.35 -11.07 -25.94
C PRO A 106 -11.86 -11.33 -26.14
N PRO A 107 -12.40 -12.43 -25.58
CA PRO A 107 -13.83 -12.68 -25.57
C PRO A 107 -14.63 -11.49 -25.03
N LEU A 108 -15.83 -11.25 -25.56
CA LEU A 108 -16.65 -10.07 -25.22
C LEU A 108 -16.95 -9.96 -23.73
N ASN A 109 -17.16 -11.08 -23.04
CA ASN A 109 -17.37 -11.10 -21.59
C ASN A 109 -16.12 -10.67 -20.82
N VAL A 110 -14.92 -11.07 -21.24
CA VAL A 110 -13.66 -10.59 -20.65
C VAL A 110 -13.51 -9.09 -20.86
N ARG A 111 -13.78 -8.61 -22.08
CA ARG A 111 -13.72 -7.18 -22.39
C ARG A 111 -14.71 -6.38 -21.54
N ALA A 112 -15.96 -6.84 -21.43
CA ALA A 112 -16.99 -6.18 -20.63
C ALA A 112 -16.61 -6.08 -19.15
N ILE A 113 -15.99 -7.12 -18.58
CA ILE A 113 -15.50 -7.08 -17.19
C ILE A 113 -14.35 -6.07 -17.03
N ILE A 114 -13.41 -6.02 -17.98
CA ILE A 114 -12.32 -5.04 -17.96
C ILE A 114 -12.89 -3.62 -18.01
N ASP A 115 -13.80 -3.35 -18.95
CA ASP A 115 -14.44 -2.04 -19.09
C ASP A 115 -15.20 -1.65 -17.82
N TYR A 116 -15.92 -2.60 -17.19
CA TYR A 116 -16.59 -2.38 -15.91
C TYR A 116 -15.62 -1.95 -14.80
N TYR A 117 -14.50 -2.65 -14.62
CA TYR A 117 -13.55 -2.29 -13.57
C TYR A 117 -12.83 -0.97 -13.86
N LEU A 118 -12.54 -0.66 -15.12
CA LEU A 118 -11.97 0.63 -15.50
C LEU A 118 -12.92 1.79 -15.17
N ASP A 119 -14.21 1.62 -15.45
CA ASP A 119 -15.25 2.61 -15.10
C ASP A 119 -15.43 2.71 -13.57
N ALA A 120 -15.52 1.56 -12.88
CA ALA A 120 -15.71 1.50 -11.43
C ALA A 120 -14.52 2.08 -10.65
N PHE A 121 -13.29 1.89 -11.12
CA PHE A 121 -12.12 2.49 -10.49
C PHE A 121 -12.00 3.98 -10.82
N GLY A 122 -12.35 4.37 -12.04
CA GLY A 122 -12.36 5.76 -12.48
C GLY A 122 -10.97 6.35 -12.76
N SER A 123 -10.97 7.60 -13.19
CA SER A 123 -9.77 8.43 -13.36
C SER A 123 -10.10 9.87 -12.94
N PRO A 124 -9.63 10.36 -11.78
CA PRO A 124 -8.73 9.69 -10.83
C PRO A 124 -9.38 8.47 -10.15
N LEU A 125 -8.56 7.61 -9.55
CA LEU A 125 -9.01 6.43 -8.82
C LEU A 125 -9.89 6.86 -7.63
N TYR A 126 -11.02 6.18 -7.38
CA TYR A 126 -11.96 6.61 -6.33
C TYR A 126 -11.37 6.63 -4.91
N TRP A 127 -10.36 5.79 -4.62
CA TRP A 127 -9.68 5.81 -3.31
C TRP A 127 -8.69 6.97 -3.17
N GLN A 128 -8.36 7.65 -4.28
CA GLN A 128 -7.50 8.85 -4.31
C GLN A 128 -8.30 10.15 -4.43
N SER A 129 -9.61 10.09 -4.69
CA SER A 129 -10.45 11.29 -4.66
C SER A 129 -10.65 11.77 -3.22
N GLU A 130 -10.77 13.08 -3.01
CA GLU A 130 -11.18 13.64 -1.70
C GLU A 130 -12.55 13.11 -1.25
#